data_AF-A0A7J4RUI5-F1
#
_entry.id   AF-A0A7J4RUI5-F1
#
_cell.length_a   1.000
_cell.length_b   1.000
_cell.length_c   1.000
_cell.angle_alpha   90.00
_cell.angle_beta   90.00
_cell.angle_gamma   90.00
#
_symmetry.space_group_name_H-M   'P 1'
#
loop_
_entity.id
_entity.type
_entity.pdbx_description
1 polymer ?
#
loop_
_entity_poly.entity_id
_entity_poly.type
_entity_poly.pdbx_seq_one_letter_code
_entity_poly.pdbx_strand_id
1 'polypeptide(L)' 'MDSAFKLAQSMPQFVSWGAFKTSVGSNGRISIPEAERDALGLREGDLVQVVIIPIDKKSKK' A
#
# COMPACT_ATOMS: atom_id res chain seq x y z
N MET A 1 -15.05 9.62 -13.33
CA MET A 1 -14.22 8.45 -13.70
C MET A 1 -12.84 8.99 -14.07
N ASP A 2 -12.13 9.65 -13.14
CA ASP A 2 -11.07 10.60 -13.54
C ASP A 2 -9.83 10.60 -12.63
N SER A 3 -9.91 10.08 -11.40
CA SER A 3 -8.79 10.10 -10.45
C SER A 3 -7.81 8.93 -10.65
N ALA A 4 -8.31 7.76 -11.04
CA ALA A 4 -7.49 6.57 -11.26
C ALA A 4 -6.57 6.72 -12.48
N PHE A 5 -7.06 7.38 -13.53
CA PHE A 5 -6.30 7.60 -14.77
C PHE A 5 -5.21 8.67 -14.59
N LYS A 6 -5.49 9.74 -13.82
CA LYS A 6 -4.48 10.75 -13.45
C LYS A 6 -3.40 10.20 -12.54
N LEU A 7 -3.76 9.29 -11.62
CA LEU A 7 -2.80 8.62 -10.77
C LEU A 7 -1.88 7.71 -11.59
N ALA A 8 -2.43 6.93 -12.53
CA ALA A 8 -1.68 6.06 -13.45
C ALA A 8 -0.68 6.82 -14.33
N GLN A 9 -1.01 8.03 -14.78
CA GLN A 9 -0.13 8.85 -15.62
C GLN A 9 1.07 9.47 -14.85
N SER A 10 1.08 9.38 -13.51
CA SER A 10 2.18 9.83 -12.64
C SER A 10 3.13 8.72 -12.17
N MET A 11 2.95 7.47 -12.64
CA MET A 11 3.62 6.30 -12.06
C MET A 11 4.77 5.67 -12.89
N PRO A 12 5.95 6.31 -13.01
CA PRO A 12 7.19 5.55 -13.19
C PRO A 12 7.77 5.04 -11.87
N GLN A 13 7.36 5.62 -10.73
CA GLN A 13 7.98 5.39 -9.41
C GLN A 13 7.37 4.24 -8.60
N PHE A 14 6.21 3.71 -8.98
CA PHE A 14 5.58 2.62 -8.22
C PHE A 14 6.28 1.27 -8.42
N VAL A 15 7.13 1.14 -9.44
CA VAL A 15 7.93 -0.07 -9.67
C VAL A 15 9.01 -0.25 -8.59
N SER A 16 9.39 0.83 -7.88
CA SER A 16 10.30 0.76 -6.72
C SER A 16 9.60 0.69 -5.37
N TRP A 17 8.27 0.82 -5.31
CA TRP A 17 7.51 0.76 -4.07
C TRP A 17 6.99 -0.65 -3.85
N GLY A 18 7.25 -1.25 -2.69
CA GLY A 18 6.63 -2.54 -2.35
C GLY A 18 5.15 -2.35 -2.06
N ALA A 19 4.32 -2.71 -3.03
CA ALA A 19 2.87 -2.63 -2.91
C ALA A 19 2.29 -3.99 -2.52
N PHE A 20 1.56 -4.03 -1.40
CA PHE A 20 0.84 -5.21 -0.93
C PHE A 20 -0.58 -4.83 -0.50
N LYS A 21 -1.47 -5.83 -0.44
CA LYS A 21 -2.84 -5.64 0.04
C LYS A 21 -2.99 -6.27 1.41
N THR A 22 -3.46 -5.48 2.38
CA THR A 22 -3.76 -5.98 3.73
C THR A 22 -5.06 -5.36 4.25
N SER A 23 -5.62 -5.95 5.29
CA SER A 23 -6.81 -5.43 5.96
C SER A 23 -6.42 -4.49 7.09
N VAL A 24 -7.25 -3.47 7.33
CA VAL A 24 -7.10 -2.59 8.49
C VAL A 24 -7.55 -3.34 9.74
N GLY A 25 -6.64 -3.54 10.69
CA GLY A 25 -6.89 -4.18 11.97
C GLY A 25 -7.56 -3.25 12.99
N SER A 26 -7.74 -3.75 14.22
CA SER A 26 -8.24 -2.93 15.34
C SER A 26 -7.38 -1.67 15.53
N ASN A 27 -8.04 -0.55 15.81
CA ASN A 27 -7.40 0.76 15.99
C ASN A 27 -6.64 1.30 14.76
N GLY A 28 -7.00 0.85 13.55
CA GLY A 28 -6.39 1.39 12.32
C GLY A 28 -5.00 0.83 12.01
N ARG A 29 -4.57 -0.24 12.69
CA ARG A 29 -3.26 -0.85 12.46
C ARG A 29 -3.19 -1.54 11.10
N ILE A 30 -2.13 -1.25 10.36
CA ILE A 30 -1.79 -1.88 9.08
C ILE A 30 -0.44 -2.57 9.30
N SER A 31 -0.34 -3.85 8.96
CA SER A 31 0.89 -4.63 9.12
C SER A 31 1.51 -4.91 7.74
N ILE A 32 2.82 -4.69 7.63
CA ILE A 32 3.62 -5.09 6.47
C ILE A 32 3.93 -6.58 6.66
N PRO A 33 3.63 -7.46 5.69
CA PRO A 33 4.00 -8.85 5.80
C PRO A 33 5.53 -9.02 5.73
N GLU A 34 6.03 -10.08 6.35
CA GLU A 34 7.47 -10.30 6.55
C GLU A 34 8.24 -10.35 5.24
N ALA A 35 7.71 -11.03 4.22
CA ALA A 35 8.34 -11.14 2.91
C ALA A 35 8.55 -9.77 2.25
N GLU A 36 7.55 -8.89 2.30
CA GLU A 36 7.64 -7.54 1.76
C GLU A 36 8.55 -6.65 2.60
N ARG A 37 8.54 -6.80 3.92
CA ARG A 37 9.46 -6.10 4.81
C ARG A 37 10.91 -6.41 4.46
N ASP A 38 11.23 -7.68 4.27
CA ASP A 38 12.58 -8.15 3.93
C ASP A 38 12.98 -7.76 2.52
N ALA A 39 12.08 -7.90 1.54
CA ALA A 39 12.33 -7.52 0.15
C ALA A 39 12.59 -6.01 -0.02
N LEU A 40 11.96 -5.18 0.83
CA LEU A 40 12.20 -3.73 0.88
C LEU A 40 13.35 -3.32 1.81
N GLY A 41 13.94 -4.27 2.53
CA GLY A 41 15.03 -4.02 3.47
C GLY A 41 14.63 -3.19 4.69
N LEU A 42 13.35 -3.17 5.07
CA LEU A 42 12.81 -2.33 6.14
C LEU A 42 13.14 -2.87 7.54
N ARG A 43 13.79 -2.06 8.36
CA ARG A 43 14.22 -2.40 9.73
C ARG A 43 13.57 -1.51 10.78
N GLU A 44 13.71 -1.92 12.03
CA GLU A 44 13.26 -1.12 13.16
C GLU A 44 14.07 0.20 13.22
N GLY A 45 13.37 1.32 13.32
CA GLY A 45 13.97 2.66 13.30
C GLY A 45 13.94 3.36 11.94
N ASP A 46 13.59 2.65 10.86
CA ASP A 46 13.51 3.25 9.53
C ASP A 46 12.30 4.18 9.40
N LEU A 47 12.53 5.36 8.81
CA LEU A 47 11.47 6.28 8.44
C LEU A 47 10.84 5.84 7.12
N VAL A 48 9.53 5.62 7.14
CA VAL A 48 8.77 5.19 5.95
C VAL A 48 7.68 6.20 5.59
N GLN A 49 7.40 6.34 4.31
CA GLN A 49 6.27 7.10 3.79
C GLN A 49 5.19 6.14 3.30
N VAL A 50 3.93 6.36 3.70
CA VAL A 50 2.82 5.45 3.38
C VAL A 50 1.80 6.14 2.47
N VAL A 51 1.38 5.44 1.42
CA VAL A 51 0.26 5.86 0.55
C VAL A 51 -0.87 4.83 0.70
N ILE A 52 -2.04 5.28 1.15
CA ILE A 52 -3.21 4.41 1.37
C ILE A 52 -4.23 4.62 0.26
N ILE A 53 -4.55 3.55 -0.46
CA ILE A 53 -5.60 3.54 -1.47
C ILE A 53 -6.73 2.64 -0.96
N PRO A 54 -7.93 3.20 -0.65
CA PRO A 54 -9.06 2.38 -0.24
C PRO A 54 -9.48 1.46 -1.39
N ILE A 55 -9.65 0.17 -1.10
CA ILE A 55 -10.18 -0.81 -2.03
C ILE A 55 -11.60 -1.12 -1.58
N ASP A 56 -12.59 -0.85 -2.43
CA ASP A 56 -13.97 -1.24 -2.15
C ASP A 56 -14.04 -2.75 -1.92
N LYS A 57 -14.54 -3.15 -0.73
CA LYS A 57 -15.04 -4.52 -0.59
C LYS A 57 -16.15 -4.63 -1.61
N LYS A 58 -16.01 -5.51 -2.62
CA LYS A 58 -17.13 -5.86 -3.51
C LYS A 58 -18.34 -6.07 -2.60
N SER A 59 -19.27 -5.12 -2.64
CA SER A 59 -20.55 -5.24 -1.94
C SER A 59 -21.13 -6.54 -2.44
N LYS A 60 -21.24 -7.55 -1.56
CA LYS A 60 -22.05 -8.71 -1.87
C LYS A 60 -23.46 -8.15 -2.02
N LYS A 61 -23.94 -8.09 -3.26
CA LYS A 61 -25.35 -7.88 -3.60
C LYS A 61 -26.23 -8.75 -2.72
#